data_AF-A0A6J4QK56-F1
#
_entry.id   AF-A0A6J4QK56-F1
#
_cell.length_a   1.000
_cell.length_b   1.000
_cell.length_c   1.000
_cell.angle_alpha   90.00
_cell.angle_beta   90.00
_cell.angle_gamma   90.00
#
_symmetry.space_group_name_H-M   'P 1'
#
loop_
_entity.id
_entity.type
_entity.pdbx_description
1 polymer ?
#
loop_
_entity_poly.entity_id
_entity_poly.type
_entity_poly.pdbx_seq_one_letter_code
_entity_poly.pdbx_strand_id
1 'polypeptide(L)' 'MEGNSLKRHISLGEVPLWSWLTVGLLLAMLFVLLLASGELLFPLLGQAAGVADYLHEFAHDGRHLLAVPCH' A
#
# COMPACT_ATOMS: atom_id res chain seq x y z
N MET A 1 23.30 -20.19 34.94
CA MET A 1 23.01 -19.98 33.50
C MET A 1 21.83 -19.03 33.41
N GLU A 2 22.09 -17.74 33.61
CA GLU A 2 21.08 -16.69 33.52
C GLU A 2 20.74 -16.44 32.05
N GLY A 3 19.52 -16.79 31.67
CA GLY A 3 18.97 -16.45 30.37
C GLY A 3 18.75 -14.94 30.30
N ASN A 4 19.65 -14.24 29.62
CA ASN A 4 19.44 -12.87 29.15
C ASN A 4 18.27 -12.87 28.14
N SER A 5 17.06 -12.86 28.68
CA SER A 5 15.83 -12.71 27.92
C SER A 5 15.82 -11.32 27.29
N LEU A 6 16.07 -11.31 25.98
CA LEU A 6 16.12 -10.14 25.10
C LEU A 6 14.75 -9.44 25.05
N LYS A 7 14.44 -8.65 26.08
CA LYS A 7 13.26 -7.80 26.11
C LYS A 7 13.56 -6.51 25.34
N ARG A 8 13.61 -6.62 24.01
CA ARG A 8 13.77 -5.46 23.12
C ARG A 8 12.41 -4.76 23.03
N HIS A 9 12.17 -3.82 23.94
CA HIS A 9 11.05 -2.89 23.84
C HIS A 9 11.39 -1.90 22.73
N ILE A 10 10.75 -2.03 21.56
CA ILE A 10 10.86 -1.05 20.49
C ILE A 10 10.04 0.17 20.94
N SER A 11 10.71 1.23 21.40
CA SER A 11 10.07 2.50 21.70
C SER A 11 9.73 3.20 20.39
N LEU A 12 8.44 3.43 20.13
CA LEU A 12 7.96 4.12 18.93
C LEU A 12 8.54 5.54 18.77
N GLY A 13 8.98 6.16 19.88
CA GLY A 13 9.64 7.48 19.89
C GLY A 13 11.13 7.47 19.54
N GLU A 14 11.78 6.30 19.56
CA GLU A 14 13.19 6.15 19.15
C GLU A 14 13.34 5.87 17.64
N VAL A 15 12.22 5.62 16.97
CA VAL A 15 12.20 5.34 15.53
C VAL A 15 12.45 6.66 14.80
N PRO A 16 13.52 6.77 14.01
CA PRO A 16 13.88 8.04 13.41
C PRO A 16 12.86 8.42 12.32
N LEU A 17 12.59 9.72 12.18
CA LEU A 17 11.49 10.23 11.33
C LEU A 17 11.53 9.70 9.88
N TRP A 18 12.72 9.56 9.29
CA TRP A 18 12.88 9.02 7.94
C TRP A 18 12.37 7.57 7.80
N SER A 19 12.42 6.76 8.85
CA SER A 19 11.83 5.41 8.83
C SER A 19 10.31 5.51 8.69
N TRP A 20 9.67 6.42 9.42
CA TRP A 20 8.23 6.67 9.28
C TRP A 20 7.88 7.20 7.89
N LEU A 21 8.67 8.13 7.35
CA LEU A 21 8.49 8.63 5.99
C LEU A 21 8.64 7.52 4.95
N THR A 22 9.60 6.62 5.14
CA THR A 22 9.83 5.48 4.24
C THR A 22 8.67 4.50 4.28
N VAL A 23 8.15 4.19 5.47
CA VAL A 23 6.94 3.36 5.63
C VAL A 23 5.73 4.04 4.98
N GLY A 24 5.56 5.34 5.20
CA GLY A 24 4.49 6.12 4.57
C GLY A 24 4.58 6.11 3.03
N LEU A 25 5.79 6.29 2.49
CA LEU A 25 6.03 6.23 1.05
C LEU A 25 5.73 4.82 0.49
N LEU A 26 6.17 3.78 1.17
CA LEU A 26 5.89 2.40 0.79
C LEU A 26 4.38 2.12 0.76
N LEU A 27 3.65 2.56 1.80
CA LEU A 27 2.20 2.42 1.86
C LEU A 27 1.51 3.19 0.73
N ALA A 28 1.96 4.41 0.42
CA ALA A 28 1.43 5.20 -0.69
C ALA A 28 1.68 4.51 -2.05
N MET A 29 2.88 3.96 -2.27
CA MET A 29 3.20 3.22 -3.49
C MET A 29 2.33 1.96 -3.62
N LEU A 30 2.17 1.19 -2.54
CA LEU A 30 1.30 0.01 -2.52
C LEU A 30 -0.16 0.38 -2.80
N PHE A 31 -0.65 1.45 -2.18
CA PHE A 31 -2.00 1.96 -2.42
C PHE A 31 -2.23 2.29 -3.89
N VAL A 32 -1.32 3.08 -4.51
CA VAL A 32 -1.42 3.45 -5.93
C VAL A 32 -1.35 2.21 -6.83
N LEU A 33 -0.46 1.27 -6.53
CA LEU A 33 -0.31 0.03 -7.29
C LEU A 33 -1.59 -0.82 -7.27
N LEU A 34 -2.14 -1.06 -6.07
CA LEU A 34 -3.37 -1.84 -5.87
C LEU A 34 -4.59 -1.17 -6.48
N LEU A 35 -4.67 0.16 -6.41
CA LEU A 35 -5.75 0.94 -7.02
C LEU A 35 -5.69 0.82 -8.55
N ALA A 36 -4.52 1.04 -9.14
CA ALA A 36 -4.33 0.97 -10.59
C ALA A 36 -4.46 -0.45 -11.15
N SER A 37 -4.43 -1.49 -10.31
CA SER A 37 -4.67 -2.89 -10.71
C SER A 37 -6.07 -3.41 -10.39
N GLY A 38 -6.90 -2.64 -9.66
CA GLY A 38 -8.27 -3.05 -9.28
C GLY A 38 -8.31 -4.05 -8.12
N GLU A 39 -7.15 -4.30 -7.49
CA GLU A 39 -7.00 -5.29 -6.43
C GLU A 39 -7.20 -4.68 -5.03
N LEU A 40 -7.31 -3.36 -4.93
CA LEU A 40 -7.41 -2.68 -3.63
C LEU A 40 -8.64 -3.12 -2.82
N LEU A 41 -9.80 -3.24 -3.47
CA LEU A 41 -11.07 -3.56 -2.83
C LEU A 41 -11.44 -5.04 -2.94
N PHE A 42 -10.78 -5.80 -3.81
CA PHE A 42 -11.09 -7.20 -4.07
C PHE A 42 -11.07 -8.08 -2.80
N PRO A 43 -10.12 -7.95 -1.85
CA PRO A 43 -10.12 -8.76 -0.63
C PRO A 43 -11.31 -8.50 0.30
N LEU A 44 -11.95 -7.33 0.20
CA LEU A 44 -13.04 -6.91 1.08
C LEU A 44 -14.42 -7.13 0.44
N LEU A 45 -14.55 -6.87 -0.87
CA LEU A 45 -15.82 -6.88 -1.60
C LEU A 45 -15.93 -8.05 -2.61
N GLY A 46 -14.85 -8.77 -2.88
CA GLY A 46 -14.81 -9.83 -3.89
C GLY A 46 -15.25 -9.32 -5.27
N GLN A 47 -16.06 -10.10 -5.98
CA GLN A 47 -16.55 -9.74 -7.32
C GLN A 47 -17.40 -8.47 -7.37
N ALA A 48 -17.98 -8.03 -6.24
CA ALA A 48 -18.72 -6.77 -6.18
C ALA A 48 -17.79 -5.55 -6.31
N ALA A 49 -16.48 -5.70 -6.06
CA ALA A 49 -15.49 -4.66 -6.25
C ALA A 49 -15.48 -4.19 -7.72
N GLY A 50 -15.45 -5.12 -8.67
CA GLY A 50 -15.32 -4.78 -10.10
C GLY A 50 -16.50 -4.00 -10.69
N VAL A 51 -17.69 -4.06 -10.08
CA VAL A 51 -18.87 -3.32 -10.58
C VAL A 51 -18.86 -1.86 -10.12
N ALA A 52 -18.10 -1.53 -9.08
CA ALA A 52 -18.09 -0.22 -8.43
C ALA A 52 -16.70 0.44 -8.40
N ASP A 53 -15.71 -0.10 -9.12
CA ASP A 53 -14.33 0.37 -9.04
C ASP A 53 -14.05 1.58 -9.94
N TYR A 54 -14.83 2.66 -9.76
CA TYR A 54 -14.63 3.92 -10.47
C TYR A 54 -13.23 4.51 -10.23
N LEU A 55 -12.64 4.24 -9.07
CA LEU A 55 -11.29 4.68 -8.75
C LEU A 55 -10.23 3.90 -9.54
N HIS A 56 -10.44 2.59 -9.75
CA HIS A 56 -9.61 1.81 -10.66
C HIS A 56 -9.66 2.35 -12.09
N GLU A 57 -10.85 2.56 -12.64
CA GLU A 57 -11.01 3.07 -14.01
C GLU A 57 -10.38 4.47 -14.17
N PHE A 58 -10.57 5.36 -13.19
CA PHE A 58 -9.91 6.67 -13.18
C PHE A 58 -8.37 6.56 -13.17
N ALA A 59 -7.82 5.66 -12.35
CA ALA A 59 -6.38 5.43 -12.29
C ALA A 59 -5.84 4.76 -13.56
N HIS A 60 -6.62 3.86 -14.15
CA HIS A 60 -6.32 3.19 -15.41
C HIS A 60 -6.29 4.21 -16.57
N ASP A 61 -7.30 5.07 -16.68
CA ASP A 61 -7.33 6.16 -17.67
C ASP A 61 -6.19 7.16 -17.48
N GLY A 62 -5.84 7.47 -16.24
CA GLY A 62 -4.67 8.30 -15.94
C GLY A 62 -3.37 7.69 -16.47
N ARG A 63 -3.20 6.37 -16.40
CA ARG A 63 -2.03 5.69 -16.98
C ARG A 63 -2.02 5.77 -18.49
N HIS A 64 -3.17 5.61 -19.15
CA HIS A 64 -3.31 5.83 -20.58
C HIS A 64 -2.92 7.25 -20.97
N LEU A 65 -3.37 8.25 -20.21
CA LEU A 65 -3.02 9.67 -20.45
C LEU A 65 -1.52 9.94 -20.30
N LEU A 66 -0.85 9.25 -19.38
CA LEU A 66 0.59 9.35 -19.16
C LEU A 66 1.42 8.44 -20.09
N ALA A 67 0.79 7.81 -21.08
CA ALA A 67 1.40 6.85 -22.01
C ALA A 67 2.12 5.69 -21.31
N VAL A 68 1.65 5.31 -20.12
CA VAL A 68 2.17 4.17 -19.37
C VAL A 68 1.52 2.91 -19.93
N PRO A 69 2.28 1.92 -20.41
CA PRO A 69 1.70 0.68 -20.95
C PRO A 69 0.90 -0.07 -19.88
N CYS A 70 -0.24 -0.64 -20.27
CA CYS A 70 -1.06 -1.56 -19.48
C CYS A 70 -1.34 -2.83 -20.29
N HIS A 71 -1.80 -3.89 -19.60
CA HIS A 71 -2.00 -5.23 -20.15
C HIS A 71 -3.18 -5.33 -21.13
#